data_AF-A0A944CYL3-F1
#
_entry.id   AF-A0A944CYL3-F1
#
_cell.length_a   1.000
_cell.length_b   1.000
_cell.length_c   1.000
_cell.angle_alpha   90.00
_cell.angle_beta   90.00
_cell.angle_gamma   90.00
#
_symmetry.space_group_name_H-M   'P 1'
#
loop_
_entity.id
_entity.type
_entity.pdbx_description
1 polymer ?
#
loop_
_entity_poly.entity_id
_entity_poly.type
_entity_poly.pdbx_seq_one_letter_code
_entity_poly.pdbx_strand_id
1 'polypeptide(L)'
;MENRLVQLMREALRRNDNSLVGVVMNFLLRWPDTSFRDETVLHPQSRDDLMYAKAVFDEDTPTPKESDCIELCLEQHKRGRKVIVYTTYTGKHDTMTRLKGFLSDKGLRVAVLRSNVKTDEREDWIADKVEQGVDVLITNPELVKTGLDLLWFPTLYFMQTGVNTYTLEQAARRSWRIGQKNDVEVYFACFEQTSQTKCLALMSNKIKVSQSTSGVMPETGLDVFEEESDNSILFEIAKDLVQANDKQGKLDF
;
A
#
# COMPACT_ATOMS: atom_id res chain seq x y z
N MET A 1 -0.33 22.73 -2.14
CA MET A 1 0.59 21.57 -2.23
C MET A 1 0.44 20.90 -3.59
N GLU A 2 -0.74 20.38 -3.90
CA GLU A 2 -1.01 19.63 -5.14
C GLU A 2 -0.72 20.41 -6.43
N ASN A 3 -1.13 21.68 -6.55
CA ASN A 3 -0.92 22.46 -7.78
C ASN A 3 0.55 22.61 -8.22
N ARG A 4 1.49 22.78 -7.29
CA ARG A 4 2.93 22.87 -7.62
C ARG A 4 3.48 21.53 -8.09
N LEU A 5 3.10 20.45 -7.43
CA LEU A 5 3.53 19.10 -7.81
C LEU A 5 2.94 18.65 -9.15
N VAL A 6 1.68 19.00 -9.42
CA VAL A 6 1.02 18.73 -10.71
C VAL A 6 1.67 19.54 -11.85
N GLN A 7 2.09 20.79 -11.59
CA GLN A 7 2.86 21.57 -12.57
C GLN A 7 4.23 20.94 -12.87
N LEU A 8 4.99 20.56 -11.83
CA LEU A 8 6.27 19.85 -11.99
C LEU A 8 6.10 18.54 -12.75
N MET A 9 5.06 17.78 -12.43
CA MET A 9 4.71 16.53 -13.12
C MET A 9 4.34 16.76 -14.58
N ARG A 10 3.61 17.84 -14.89
CA ARG A 10 3.27 18.23 -16.27
C ARG A 10 4.52 18.55 -17.09
N GLU A 11 5.47 19.29 -16.53
CA GLU A 11 6.74 19.59 -17.18
C GLU A 11 7.57 18.33 -17.38
N ALA A 12 7.61 17.46 -16.38
CA ALA A 12 8.30 16.17 -16.44
C ALA A 12 7.74 15.28 -17.57
N LEU A 13 6.40 15.16 -17.68
CA LEU A 13 5.75 14.41 -18.75
C LEU A 13 6.06 14.99 -20.13
N ARG A 14 6.11 16.32 -20.29
CA ARG A 14 6.49 16.96 -21.57
C ARG A 14 7.94 16.71 -21.97
N ARG A 15 8.83 16.58 -20.98
CA ARG A 15 10.26 16.36 -21.18
C ARG A 15 10.66 14.88 -21.18
N ASN A 16 9.70 13.95 -21.02
CA ASN A 16 9.94 12.53 -20.80
C ASN A 16 10.89 12.26 -19.61
N ASP A 17 10.82 13.09 -18.57
CA ASP A 17 11.57 12.87 -17.33
C ASP A 17 10.81 11.88 -16.42
N ASN A 18 10.94 10.60 -16.74
CA ASN A 18 10.30 9.52 -15.98
C ASN A 18 10.78 9.45 -14.53
N SER A 19 11.97 9.95 -14.24
CA SER A 19 12.52 9.94 -12.88
C SER A 19 11.82 10.95 -11.98
N LEU A 20 11.56 12.15 -12.50
CA LEU A 20 10.82 13.19 -11.79
C LEU A 20 9.34 12.79 -11.62
N VAL A 21 8.72 12.20 -12.64
CA VAL A 21 7.37 11.63 -12.54
C VAL A 21 7.31 10.59 -11.41
N GLY A 22 8.28 9.66 -11.38
CA GLY A 22 8.38 8.64 -10.34
C GLY A 22 8.49 9.25 -8.94
N VAL A 23 9.36 10.23 -8.74
CA VAL A 23 9.53 10.90 -7.42
C VAL A 23 8.24 11.58 -6.97
N VAL A 24 7.61 12.37 -7.84
CA VAL A 24 6.38 13.09 -7.48
C VAL A 24 5.23 12.12 -7.21
N MET A 25 5.08 11.08 -8.02
CA MET A 25 4.02 10.08 -7.83
C MET A 25 4.19 9.27 -6.55
N ASN A 26 5.41 8.84 -6.24
CA ASN A 26 5.70 8.14 -4.99
C ASN A 26 5.41 9.04 -3.78
N PHE A 27 5.74 10.33 -3.86
CA PHE A 27 5.38 11.29 -2.82
C PHE A 27 3.86 11.43 -2.67
N LEU A 28 3.11 11.66 -3.75
CA LEU A 28 1.65 11.83 -3.68
C LEU A 28 0.92 10.59 -3.14
N LEU A 29 1.42 9.39 -3.45
CA LEU A 29 0.86 8.16 -2.91
C LEU A 29 1.22 7.96 -1.43
N ARG A 30 2.43 8.33 -1.01
CA ARG A 30 2.96 8.06 0.33
C ARG A 30 2.64 9.14 1.36
N TRP A 31 2.57 10.41 0.95
CA TRP A 31 2.40 11.54 1.85
C TRP A 31 1.17 11.39 2.75
N PRO A 32 -0.02 10.97 2.26
CA PRO A 32 -1.17 10.76 3.14
C PRO A 32 -0.90 9.78 4.29
N ASP A 33 -0.15 8.70 4.05
CA ASP A 33 0.20 7.70 5.08
C ASP A 33 1.41 8.08 5.94
N THR A 34 2.18 9.12 5.58
CA THR A 34 3.43 9.50 6.27
C THR A 34 3.46 10.95 6.74
N SER A 35 2.32 11.63 6.66
CA SER A 35 2.11 13.04 7.03
C SER A 35 2.24 13.33 8.54
N PHE A 36 2.78 12.40 9.32
CA PHE A 36 3.20 12.60 10.71
C PHE A 36 4.68 12.98 10.85
N ARG A 37 5.40 13.13 9.73
CA ARG A 37 6.77 13.60 9.67
C ARG A 37 6.93 14.64 8.58
N ASP A 38 7.78 15.62 8.83
CA ASP A 38 8.19 16.58 7.81
C ASP A 38 8.92 15.87 6.67
N GLU A 39 8.74 16.36 5.45
CA GLU A 39 9.42 15.82 4.29
C GLU A 39 9.83 16.88 3.28
N THR A 40 11.05 16.74 2.76
CA THR A 40 11.51 17.48 1.58
C THR A 40 11.62 16.55 0.38
N VAL A 41 10.90 16.89 -0.69
CA VAL A 41 10.95 16.21 -1.98
C VAL A 41 12.04 16.85 -2.82
N LEU A 42 13.03 16.05 -3.24
CA LEU A 42 14.19 16.49 -4.00
C LEU A 42 14.13 15.99 -5.44
N HIS A 43 14.67 16.78 -6.37
CA HIS A 43 14.88 16.33 -7.74
C HIS A 43 15.91 15.18 -7.74
N PRO A 44 15.66 14.05 -8.44
CA PRO A 44 16.51 12.87 -8.33
C PRO A 44 17.96 13.12 -8.80
N GLN A 45 18.14 13.88 -9.89
CA GLN A 45 19.47 14.23 -10.43
C GLN A 45 20.07 15.49 -9.81
N SER A 46 19.40 16.65 -9.93
CA SER A 46 19.97 17.93 -9.49
C SER A 46 20.00 18.11 -7.98
N ARG A 47 19.18 17.33 -7.24
CA ARG A 47 18.97 17.45 -5.78
C ARG A 47 18.33 18.76 -5.35
N ASP A 48 17.74 19.52 -6.29
CA ASP A 48 17.01 20.74 -5.96
C ASP A 48 15.74 20.44 -5.15
N ASP A 49 15.40 21.35 -4.23
CA ASP A 49 14.18 21.29 -3.43
C ASP A 49 12.95 21.52 -4.31
N LEU A 50 12.23 20.43 -4.62
CA LEU A 50 10.99 20.50 -5.37
C LEU A 50 9.84 20.99 -4.49
N MET A 51 9.79 20.50 -3.26
CA MET A 51 8.76 20.82 -2.29
C MET A 51 9.17 20.46 -0.86
N TYR A 52 8.77 21.29 0.11
CA TYR A 52 8.76 20.93 1.52
C TYR A 52 7.30 20.77 1.98
N ALA A 53 7.03 19.68 2.68
CA ALA A 53 5.73 19.35 3.26
C ALA A 53 5.91 19.18 4.78
N LYS A 54 5.21 20.02 5.54
CA LYS A 54 5.20 19.96 7.00
C LYS A 54 4.24 18.87 7.49
N ALA A 55 4.60 18.18 8.56
CA ALA A 55 3.74 17.22 9.23
C ALA A 55 2.36 17.84 9.55
N VAL A 56 1.31 17.07 9.24
CA VAL A 56 -0.09 17.37 9.50
C VAL A 56 -0.55 16.72 10.81
N PHE A 57 0.00 15.53 11.12
CA PHE A 57 -0.26 14.80 12.36
C PHE A 57 0.98 14.84 13.26
N ASP A 58 0.77 14.75 14.57
CA ASP A 58 1.85 14.54 15.52
C ASP A 58 2.25 13.06 15.65
N GLU A 59 3.30 12.79 16.43
CA GLU A 59 3.81 11.43 16.62
C GLU A 59 2.92 10.54 17.48
N ASP A 60 1.98 11.09 18.25
CA ASP A 60 1.20 10.33 19.23
C ASP A 60 -0.27 10.12 18.80
N THR A 61 -0.70 10.82 17.75
CA THR A 61 -2.07 10.77 17.23
C THR A 61 -2.15 9.85 16.01
N PRO A 62 -2.94 8.76 16.07
CA PRO A 62 -3.17 7.91 14.90
C PRO A 62 -3.82 8.70 13.76
N THR A 63 -3.32 8.50 12.54
CA THR A 63 -4.00 8.98 11.32
C THR A 63 -5.34 8.27 11.13
N PRO A 64 -6.24 8.73 10.22
CA PRO A 64 -7.52 8.06 10.01
C PRO A 64 -7.39 6.58 9.58
N LYS A 65 -6.44 6.25 8.70
CA LYS A 65 -6.17 4.84 8.31
C LYS A 65 -5.62 4.01 9.47
N GLU A 66 -4.75 4.59 10.29
CA GLU A 66 -4.24 3.89 11.49
C GLU A 66 -5.37 3.66 12.49
N SER A 67 -6.26 4.65 12.69
CA SER A 67 -7.44 4.51 13.55
C SER A 67 -8.38 3.40 13.07
N ASP A 68 -8.68 3.37 11.77
CA ASP A 68 -9.50 2.32 11.14
C ASP A 68 -8.86 0.93 11.30
N CYS A 69 -7.55 0.82 11.05
CA CYS A 69 -6.81 -0.42 11.27
C CYS A 69 -6.83 -0.88 12.73
N ILE A 70 -6.68 0.05 13.69
CA ILE A 70 -6.73 -0.23 15.13
C ILE A 70 -8.13 -0.74 15.51
N GLU A 71 -9.18 -0.07 15.06
CA GLU A 71 -10.56 -0.46 15.31
C GLU A 71 -10.84 -1.88 14.77
N LEU A 72 -10.45 -2.15 13.53
CA LEU A 72 -10.58 -3.49 12.95
C LEU A 72 -9.81 -4.53 13.78
N CYS A 73 -8.55 -4.26 14.14
CA CYS A 73 -7.75 -5.22 14.90
C CYS A 73 -8.38 -5.54 16.27
N LEU A 74 -8.93 -4.54 16.95
CA LEU A 74 -9.63 -4.74 18.21
C LEU A 74 -10.91 -5.56 18.04
N GLU A 75 -11.68 -5.30 16.99
CA GLU A 75 -12.90 -6.05 16.69
C GLU A 75 -12.59 -7.53 16.34
N GLN A 76 -11.56 -7.77 15.55
CA GLN A 76 -11.11 -9.13 15.21
C GLN A 76 -10.57 -9.87 16.44
N HIS A 77 -9.83 -9.17 17.31
CA HIS A 77 -9.35 -9.75 18.56
C HIS A 77 -10.51 -10.20 19.47
N LYS A 78 -11.57 -9.40 19.60
CA LYS A 78 -12.80 -9.83 20.33
C LYS A 78 -13.46 -11.06 19.72
N ARG A 79 -13.38 -11.23 18.39
CA ARG A 79 -13.85 -12.41 17.66
C ARG A 79 -12.89 -13.61 17.77
N GLY A 80 -11.76 -13.48 18.49
CA GLY A 80 -10.73 -14.51 18.60
C GLY A 80 -9.91 -14.73 17.32
N ARG A 81 -9.92 -13.75 16.41
CA ARG A 81 -9.27 -13.83 15.10
C ARG A 81 -7.98 -13.00 15.10
N LYS A 82 -6.95 -13.55 14.45
CA LYS A 82 -5.66 -12.86 14.25
C LYS A 82 -5.67 -12.09 12.95
N VAL A 83 -4.95 -10.97 12.92
CA VAL A 83 -4.90 -10.07 11.76
C VAL A 83 -3.49 -10.01 11.20
N ILE A 84 -3.36 -10.03 9.89
CA ILE A 84 -2.14 -9.59 9.20
C ILE A 84 -2.36 -8.20 8.62
N VAL A 85 -1.49 -7.26 8.99
CA VAL A 85 -1.49 -5.90 8.47
C VAL A 85 -0.32 -5.74 7.50
N TYR A 86 -0.65 -5.46 6.25
CA TYR A 86 0.33 -5.20 5.21
C TYR A 86 0.62 -3.72 5.08
N THR A 87 1.91 -3.38 5.09
CA THR A 87 2.37 -2.03 4.76
C THR A 87 3.62 -2.09 3.89
N THR A 88 3.68 -1.21 2.90
CA THR A 88 4.77 -1.20 1.90
C THR A 88 5.89 -0.22 2.27
N TYR A 89 5.62 0.75 3.14
CA TYR A 89 6.60 1.77 3.55
C TYR A 89 7.51 1.26 4.66
N THR A 90 8.80 1.22 4.35
CA THR A 90 9.86 0.69 5.22
C THR A 90 11.06 1.63 5.23
N GLY A 91 12.08 1.33 6.04
CA GLY A 91 13.31 2.12 6.11
C GLY A 91 13.07 3.55 6.56
N LYS A 92 13.47 4.54 5.76
CA LYS A 92 13.31 5.98 6.09
C LYS A 92 11.84 6.40 6.28
N HIS A 93 10.90 5.66 5.71
CA HIS A 93 9.47 5.91 5.79
C HIS A 93 8.74 4.82 6.57
N ASP A 94 9.43 4.14 7.50
CA ASP A 94 8.85 3.02 8.25
C ASP A 94 7.57 3.43 8.99
N THR A 95 6.45 2.84 8.59
CA THR A 95 5.13 2.96 9.23
C THR A 95 4.88 1.81 10.21
N MET A 96 5.63 0.69 10.09
CA MET A 96 5.44 -0.51 10.90
C MET A 96 5.66 -0.25 12.39
N THR A 97 6.72 0.48 12.75
CA THR A 97 7.05 0.76 14.17
C THR A 97 5.97 1.60 14.83
N ARG A 98 5.50 2.64 14.13
CA ARG A 98 4.43 3.51 14.60
C ARG A 98 3.15 2.73 14.86
N LEU A 99 2.69 1.98 13.87
CA LEU A 99 1.47 1.18 13.98
C LEU A 99 1.58 0.10 15.06
N LYS A 100 2.75 -0.53 15.21
CA LYS A 100 3.03 -1.46 16.30
C LYS A 100 2.81 -0.79 17.66
N GLY A 101 3.33 0.42 17.86
CA GLY A 101 3.16 1.19 19.10
C GLY A 101 1.68 1.36 19.44
N PHE A 102 0.91 1.94 18.51
CA PHE A 102 -0.52 2.17 18.73
C PHE A 102 -1.32 0.90 19.04
N LEU A 103 -1.09 -0.19 18.31
CA LEU A 103 -1.78 -1.46 18.56
C LEU A 103 -1.37 -2.08 19.90
N SER A 104 -0.09 -1.97 20.27
CA SER A 104 0.42 -2.47 21.56
C SER A 104 -0.14 -1.69 22.74
N ASP A 105 -0.30 -0.37 22.60
CA ASP A 105 -0.92 0.50 23.63
C ASP A 105 -2.40 0.17 23.86
N LYS A 106 -3.06 -0.46 22.88
CA LYS A 106 -4.42 -1.02 23.02
C LYS A 106 -4.44 -2.44 23.59
N GLY A 107 -3.29 -2.98 23.99
CA GLY A 107 -3.16 -4.29 24.64
C GLY A 107 -3.04 -5.48 23.68
N LEU A 108 -2.88 -5.25 22.36
CA LEU A 108 -2.69 -6.32 21.39
C LEU A 108 -1.23 -6.79 21.37
N ARG A 109 -1.02 -8.10 21.22
CA ARG A 109 0.31 -8.67 21.01
C ARG A 109 0.69 -8.55 19.54
N VAL A 110 1.64 -7.66 19.24
CA VAL A 110 2.01 -7.33 17.86
C VAL A 110 3.41 -7.82 17.51
N ALA A 111 3.53 -8.57 16.42
CA ALA A 111 4.80 -8.95 15.82
C ALA A 111 5.03 -8.16 14.52
N VAL A 112 6.30 -7.83 14.23
CA VAL A 112 6.67 -7.15 12.98
C VAL A 112 7.70 -8.00 12.25
N LEU A 113 7.34 -8.51 11.08
CA LEU A 113 8.25 -9.21 10.19
C LEU A 113 8.95 -8.21 9.27
N ARG A 114 10.28 -8.26 9.25
CA ARG A 114 11.13 -7.38 8.45
C ARG A 114 12.06 -8.19 7.56
N SER A 115 12.70 -7.52 6.60
CA SER A 115 13.60 -8.13 5.62
C SER A 115 14.89 -8.70 6.21
N ASN A 116 15.22 -8.38 7.47
CA ASN A 116 16.35 -8.96 8.18
C ASN A 116 16.12 -10.42 8.60
N VAL A 117 14.87 -10.91 8.58
CA VAL A 117 14.57 -12.33 8.73
C VAL A 117 14.72 -13.01 7.37
N LYS A 118 15.62 -14.00 7.30
CA LYS A 118 15.91 -14.71 6.03
C LYS A 118 14.68 -15.45 5.55
N THR A 119 14.53 -15.56 4.24
CA THR A 119 13.33 -16.12 3.59
C THR A 119 12.98 -17.52 4.07
N ASP A 120 13.98 -18.38 4.25
CA ASP A 120 13.87 -19.77 4.74
C ASP A 120 13.50 -19.86 6.24
N GLU A 121 13.75 -18.81 7.02
CA GLU A 121 13.44 -18.75 8.45
C GLU A 121 12.05 -18.10 8.73
N ARG A 122 11.40 -17.50 7.72
CA ARG A 122 10.17 -16.71 7.93
C ARG A 122 9.00 -17.54 8.43
N GLU A 123 8.86 -18.77 7.95
CA GLU A 123 7.74 -19.64 8.33
C GLU A 123 7.81 -20.00 9.81
N ASP A 124 8.95 -20.55 10.23
CA ASP A 124 9.23 -20.90 11.62
C ASP A 124 9.12 -19.67 12.52
N TRP A 125 9.66 -18.53 12.08
CA TRP A 125 9.56 -17.28 12.84
C TRP A 125 8.10 -16.86 13.07
N ILE A 126 7.24 -16.99 12.06
CA ILE A 126 5.81 -16.66 12.19
C ILE A 126 5.13 -17.67 13.11
N ALA A 127 5.41 -18.97 12.96
CA ALA A 127 4.85 -20.04 13.78
C ALA A 127 5.18 -19.81 15.28
N ASP A 128 6.43 -19.47 15.60
CA ASP A 128 6.87 -19.12 16.95
C ASP A 128 6.07 -17.94 17.53
N LYS A 129 5.78 -16.91 16.71
CA LYS A 129 4.95 -15.77 17.15
C LYS A 129 3.50 -16.16 17.38
N VAL A 130 2.97 -17.05 16.56
CA VAL A 130 1.64 -17.61 16.75
C VAL A 130 1.55 -18.40 18.05
N GLU A 131 2.55 -19.24 18.36
CA GLU A 131 2.62 -19.99 19.62
C GLU A 131 2.74 -19.07 20.84
N GLN A 132 3.49 -17.97 20.72
CA GLN A 132 3.57 -16.90 21.73
C GLN A 132 2.25 -16.09 21.86
N GLY A 133 1.24 -16.39 21.05
CA GLY A 133 -0.08 -15.79 21.10
C GLY A 133 -0.14 -14.39 20.48
N VAL A 134 0.56 -14.16 19.37
CA VAL A 134 0.43 -12.92 18.59
C VAL A 134 -1.02 -12.70 18.13
N ASP A 135 -1.50 -11.47 18.26
CA ASP A 135 -2.81 -11.03 17.77
C ASP A 135 -2.70 -10.42 16.37
N VAL A 136 -1.65 -9.62 16.15
CA VAL A 136 -1.43 -8.88 14.89
C VAL A 136 -0.01 -9.10 14.36
N LEU A 137 0.11 -9.52 13.10
CA LEU A 137 1.36 -9.56 12.36
C LEU A 137 1.43 -8.37 11.40
N ILE A 138 2.41 -7.48 11.55
CA ILE A 138 2.68 -6.41 10.59
C ILE A 138 3.83 -6.85 9.68
N THR A 139 3.66 -6.76 8.37
CA THR A 139 4.73 -7.11 7.42
C THR A 139 4.60 -6.37 6.10
N ASN A 140 5.67 -6.37 5.30
CA ASN A 140 5.58 -6.01 3.89
C ASN A 140 5.07 -7.23 3.11
N PRO A 141 4.07 -7.08 2.22
CA PRO A 141 3.53 -8.19 1.43
C PRO A 141 4.60 -8.89 0.57
N GLU A 142 5.66 -8.18 0.15
CA GLU A 142 6.81 -8.75 -0.54
C GLU A 142 7.53 -9.86 0.24
N LEU A 143 7.47 -9.81 1.58
CA LEU A 143 8.14 -10.80 2.43
C LEU A 143 7.38 -12.13 2.50
N VAL A 144 6.10 -12.14 2.13
CA VAL A 144 5.21 -13.30 2.27
C VAL A 144 4.54 -13.72 0.97
N LYS A 145 4.90 -13.08 -0.16
CA LYS A 145 4.28 -13.37 -1.46
C LYS A 145 4.61 -14.76 -2.02
N THR A 146 5.62 -15.46 -1.50
CA THR A 146 6.03 -16.80 -1.94
C THR A 146 6.14 -17.77 -0.78
N GLY A 147 5.73 -19.02 -1.00
CA GLY A 147 6.10 -20.17 -0.17
C GLY A 147 5.46 -20.28 1.21
N LEU A 148 4.85 -19.23 1.75
CA LEU A 148 4.26 -19.25 3.09
C LEU A 148 2.75 -19.49 3.04
N ASP A 149 2.24 -20.34 3.94
CA ASP A 149 0.81 -20.50 4.22
C ASP A 149 0.46 -19.80 5.53
N LEU A 150 -0.42 -18.79 5.47
CA LEU A 150 -0.73 -17.91 6.61
C LEU A 150 -2.11 -18.21 7.20
N LEU A 151 -2.44 -19.49 7.33
CA LEU A 151 -3.76 -19.96 7.76
C LEU A 151 -4.21 -19.42 9.12
N TRP A 152 -3.26 -19.10 10.01
CA TRP A 152 -3.54 -18.54 11.34
C TRP A 152 -4.13 -17.13 11.31
N PHE A 153 -4.01 -16.41 10.19
CA PHE A 153 -4.44 -15.01 10.04
C PHE A 153 -5.61 -14.90 9.05
N PRO A 154 -6.85 -15.17 9.47
CA PRO A 154 -8.02 -15.13 8.58
C PRO A 154 -8.43 -13.71 8.17
N THR A 155 -7.89 -12.66 8.79
CA THR A 155 -8.17 -11.27 8.41
C THR A 155 -6.90 -10.60 7.91
N LEU A 156 -6.97 -10.02 6.72
CA LEU A 156 -5.88 -9.29 6.07
C LEU A 156 -6.28 -7.82 5.94
N TYR A 157 -5.40 -6.91 6.32
CA TYR A 157 -5.62 -5.47 6.18
C TYR A 157 -4.47 -4.83 5.42
N PHE A 158 -4.72 -4.29 4.24
CA PHE A 158 -3.74 -3.56 3.45
C PHE A 158 -3.80 -2.09 3.79
N MET A 159 -2.82 -1.59 4.57
CA MET A 159 -2.61 -0.15 4.75
C MET A 159 -2.33 0.51 3.41
N GLN A 160 -1.55 -0.17 2.55
CA GLN A 160 -1.29 0.22 1.18
C GLN A 160 -1.22 -1.02 0.28
N THR A 161 -1.70 -0.92 -0.95
CA THR A 161 -1.62 -1.99 -1.94
C THR A 161 -0.28 -2.08 -2.65
N GLY A 162 0.48 -0.97 -2.68
CA GLY A 162 1.57 -0.82 -3.64
C GLY A 162 1.07 -0.75 -5.09
N VAL A 163 1.99 -0.91 -6.04
CA VAL A 163 1.73 -0.87 -7.49
C VAL A 163 1.99 -2.21 -8.19
N ASN A 164 2.49 -3.21 -7.47
CA ASN A 164 2.78 -4.52 -8.03
C ASN A 164 1.56 -5.44 -7.85
N THR A 165 0.83 -5.71 -8.95
CA THR A 165 -0.40 -6.52 -8.92
C THR A 165 -0.12 -7.95 -8.49
N TYR A 166 0.98 -8.54 -8.95
CA TYR A 166 1.37 -9.91 -8.58
C TYR A 166 1.56 -10.05 -7.06
N THR A 167 2.31 -9.14 -6.43
CA THR A 167 2.51 -9.16 -4.98
C THR A 167 1.18 -9.01 -4.24
N LEU A 168 0.29 -8.12 -4.69
CA LEU A 168 -1.02 -7.92 -4.08
C LEU A 168 -1.87 -9.19 -4.16
N GLU A 169 -1.99 -9.79 -5.34
CA GLU A 169 -2.77 -11.01 -5.55
C GLU A 169 -2.22 -12.20 -4.76
N GLN A 170 -0.90 -12.35 -4.74
CA GLN A 170 -0.25 -13.41 -3.98
C GLN A 170 -0.52 -13.23 -2.49
N ALA A 171 -0.23 -12.05 -1.93
CA ALA A 171 -0.39 -11.78 -0.50
C ALA A 171 -1.84 -11.87 -0.03
N ALA A 172 -2.81 -11.41 -0.83
CA ALA A 172 -4.23 -11.44 -0.51
C ALA A 172 -4.81 -12.87 -0.42
N ARG A 173 -4.16 -13.86 -1.05
CA ARG A 173 -4.61 -15.26 -1.05
C ARG A 173 -3.86 -16.16 -0.07
N ARG A 174 -2.84 -15.65 0.64
CA ARG A 174 -1.99 -16.47 1.54
C ARG A 174 -2.74 -17.08 2.72
N SER A 175 -3.84 -16.45 3.15
CA SER A 175 -4.70 -16.98 4.23
C SER A 175 -5.84 -17.87 3.73
N TRP A 176 -6.11 -17.89 2.42
CA TRP A 176 -7.14 -18.74 1.81
C TRP A 176 -6.50 -19.93 1.10
N ARG A 177 -6.24 -20.98 1.86
CA ARG A 177 -5.59 -22.23 1.44
C ARG A 177 -6.32 -23.45 1.98
N ILE A 178 -6.02 -24.64 1.44
CA ILE A 178 -6.57 -25.91 1.93
C ILE A 178 -6.25 -26.02 3.42
N GLY A 179 -7.28 -26.26 4.23
CA GLY A 179 -7.16 -26.30 5.69
C GLY A 179 -7.67 -25.05 6.41
N GLN A 180 -7.97 -23.96 5.69
CA GLN A 180 -8.65 -22.81 6.28
C GLN A 180 -10.07 -23.18 6.73
N LYS A 181 -10.41 -22.81 7.98
CA LYS A 181 -11.71 -23.12 8.60
C LYS A 181 -12.57 -21.88 8.87
N ASN A 182 -11.96 -20.70 8.82
CA ASN A 182 -12.65 -19.43 9.01
C ASN A 182 -12.85 -18.75 7.65
N ASP A 183 -13.90 -17.93 7.55
CA ASP A 183 -14.03 -17.01 6.42
C ASP A 183 -12.81 -16.09 6.38
N VAL A 184 -12.28 -15.83 5.19
CA VAL A 184 -11.14 -14.94 5.00
C VAL A 184 -11.67 -13.55 4.63
N GLU A 185 -11.33 -12.55 5.42
CA GLU A 185 -11.73 -11.16 5.18
C GLU A 185 -10.50 -10.35 4.74
N VAL A 186 -10.62 -9.61 3.63
CA VAL A 186 -9.52 -8.80 3.08
C VAL A 186 -10.00 -7.35 2.96
N TYR A 187 -9.29 -6.44 3.63
CA TYR A 187 -9.59 -5.02 3.68
C TYR A 187 -8.51 -4.21 2.96
N PHE A 188 -8.92 -3.20 2.19
CA PHE A 188 -8.01 -2.29 1.49
C PHE A 188 -8.27 -0.86 1.95
N ALA A 189 -7.32 -0.29 2.66
CA ALA A 189 -7.42 1.08 3.16
C ALA A 189 -7.04 2.09 2.08
N CYS A 190 -7.83 3.15 1.93
CA CYS A 190 -7.62 4.18 0.93
C CYS A 190 -8.11 5.54 1.43
N PHE A 191 -7.31 6.59 1.26
CA PHE A 191 -7.81 7.95 1.44
C PHE A 191 -8.57 8.38 0.18
N GLU A 192 -9.85 8.74 0.36
CA GLU A 192 -10.66 9.33 -0.70
C GLU A 192 -10.06 10.65 -1.19
N GLN A 193 -10.36 10.99 -2.45
CA GLN A 193 -9.90 12.24 -3.08
C GLN A 193 -8.37 12.39 -3.11
N THR A 194 -7.63 11.27 -3.14
CA THR A 194 -6.18 11.25 -3.30
C THR A 194 -5.76 10.39 -4.50
N SER A 195 -4.47 10.47 -4.87
CA SER A 195 -3.87 9.56 -5.86
C SER A 195 -4.00 8.08 -5.47
N GLN A 196 -4.23 7.76 -4.19
CA GLN A 196 -4.43 6.39 -3.73
C GLN A 196 -5.71 5.78 -4.32
N THR A 197 -6.80 6.55 -4.43
CA THR A 197 -8.07 6.05 -4.99
C THR A 197 -7.89 5.64 -6.45
N LYS A 198 -7.18 6.46 -7.23
CA LYS A 198 -6.85 6.15 -8.63
C LYS A 198 -5.93 4.93 -8.74
N CYS A 199 -4.91 4.86 -7.89
CA CYS A 199 -4.00 3.71 -7.83
C CYS A 199 -4.76 2.42 -7.53
N LEU A 200 -5.63 2.43 -6.53
CA LEU A 200 -6.43 1.27 -6.16
C LEU A 200 -7.37 0.84 -7.29
N ALA A 201 -8.01 1.79 -7.98
CA ALA A 201 -8.88 1.50 -9.11
C ALA A 201 -8.12 0.86 -10.29
N LEU A 202 -6.95 1.40 -10.65
CA LEU A 202 -6.11 0.83 -11.71
C LEU A 202 -5.57 -0.54 -11.34
N MET A 203 -5.13 -0.73 -10.09
CA MET A 203 -4.71 -2.03 -9.56
C MET A 203 -5.83 -3.06 -9.66
N SER A 204 -7.04 -2.69 -9.23
CA SER A 204 -8.23 -3.56 -9.32
C SER A 204 -8.55 -3.93 -10.78
N ASN A 205 -8.46 -2.97 -11.70
CA ASN A 205 -8.70 -3.22 -13.13
C ASN A 205 -7.64 -4.16 -13.72
N LYS A 206 -6.35 -3.93 -13.44
CA LYS A 206 -5.28 -4.80 -13.93
C LYS A 206 -5.38 -6.22 -13.37
N ILE A 207 -5.73 -6.37 -12.09
CA ILE A 207 -5.99 -7.67 -11.48
C ILE A 207 -7.17 -8.38 -12.15
N LYS A 208 -8.27 -7.66 -12.38
CA LYS A 208 -9.43 -8.20 -13.10
C LYS A 208 -9.03 -8.70 -14.50
N VAL A 209 -8.27 -7.89 -15.24
CA VAL A 209 -7.78 -8.24 -16.58
C VAL A 209 -6.85 -9.46 -16.53
N SER A 210 -5.89 -9.50 -15.60
CA SER A 210 -4.97 -10.63 -15.45
C SER A 210 -5.68 -11.96 -15.13
N GLN A 211 -6.72 -11.92 -14.30
CA GLN A 211 -7.54 -13.08 -13.98
C GLN A 211 -8.33 -13.59 -15.20
N SER A 212 -8.81 -12.70 -16.08
CA SER A 212 -9.39 -13.05 -17.39
C SER A 212 -8.51 -13.97 -18.19
N THR A 213 -7.28 -13.51 -18.40
CA THR A 213 -6.37 -14.11 -19.35
C THR A 213 -5.88 -15.46 -18.83
N SER A 214 -5.85 -15.62 -17.50
CA SER A 214 -5.46 -16.86 -16.81
C SER A 214 -6.57 -17.93 -16.75
N GLY A 215 -7.72 -17.72 -17.42
CA GLY A 215 -8.82 -18.69 -17.50
C GLY A 215 -9.91 -18.54 -16.42
N VAL A 216 -9.87 -17.47 -15.62
CA VAL A 216 -10.99 -17.04 -14.77
C VAL A 216 -11.72 -15.93 -15.54
N MET A 217 -12.66 -16.25 -16.42
CA MET A 217 -13.24 -15.28 -17.36
C MET A 217 -14.04 -14.13 -16.67
N PRO A 218 -13.68 -12.85 -16.85
CA PRO A 218 -14.60 -11.75 -17.05
C PRO A 218 -14.99 -11.67 -18.53
N GLU A 219 -16.29 -11.51 -18.78
CA GLU A 219 -16.95 -11.66 -20.07
C GLU A 219 -16.70 -10.57 -21.14
N THR A 220 -15.60 -9.83 -21.14
CA THR A 220 -15.32 -8.94 -22.30
C THR A 220 -13.84 -8.81 -22.59
N GLY A 221 -13.51 -9.09 -23.85
CA GLY A 221 -12.15 -9.17 -24.35
C GLY A 221 -11.54 -7.82 -24.72
N LEU A 222 -10.22 -7.76 -24.55
CA LEU A 222 -9.26 -7.27 -25.53
C LEU A 222 -7.86 -7.56 -24.98
N ASP A 223 -7.19 -8.51 -25.63
CA ASP A 223 -5.74 -8.73 -25.53
C ASP A 223 -5.01 -7.51 -26.07
N VAL A 224 -4.63 -6.59 -25.19
CA VAL A 224 -3.46 -5.72 -25.34
C VAL A 224 -3.01 -5.37 -23.94
N PHE A 225 -1.83 -5.83 -23.51
CA PHE A 225 -0.81 -5.13 -22.71
C PHE A 225 0.13 -6.19 -22.14
N GLU A 226 1.25 -6.33 -22.84
CA GLU A 226 2.44 -7.07 -22.43
C GLU A 226 2.95 -6.59 -21.06
N GLU A 227 3.72 -7.46 -20.40
CA GLU A 227 4.47 -7.18 -19.18
C GLU A 227 5.36 -5.94 -19.34
N GLU A 228 4.85 -4.75 -19.00
CA GLU A 228 5.68 -3.57 -18.77
C GLU A 228 5.58 -3.12 -17.32
N SER A 229 6.78 -3.06 -16.71
CA SER A 229 7.18 -2.56 -15.39
C SER A 229 6.14 -1.79 -14.56
N ASP A 230 6.23 -1.93 -13.24
CA ASP A 230 5.49 -1.16 -12.21
C ASP A 230 5.39 0.37 -12.48
N ASN A 231 6.25 0.93 -13.33
CA ASN A 231 6.19 2.31 -13.83
C ASN A 231 4.95 2.66 -14.67
N SER A 232 4.26 1.69 -15.29
CA SER A 232 3.07 1.97 -16.12
C SER A 232 1.92 2.53 -15.29
N ILE A 233 1.66 1.99 -14.09
CA ILE A 233 0.54 2.45 -13.25
C ILE A 233 0.79 3.88 -12.75
N LEU A 234 2.01 4.16 -12.27
CA LEU A 234 2.36 5.51 -11.80
C LEU A 234 2.24 6.54 -12.92
N PHE A 235 2.62 6.16 -14.14
CA PHE A 235 2.54 7.03 -15.31
C PHE A 235 1.10 7.27 -15.78
N GLU A 236 0.24 6.26 -15.75
CA GLU A 236 -1.20 6.40 -16.01
C GLU A 236 -1.85 7.37 -15.02
N ILE A 237 -1.60 7.21 -13.71
CA ILE A 237 -2.11 8.14 -12.69
C ILE A 237 -1.58 9.55 -12.93
N ALA A 238 -0.29 9.70 -13.28
CA ALA A 238 0.32 10.99 -13.55
C ALA A 238 -0.38 11.73 -14.70
N LYS A 239 -0.66 11.02 -15.81
CA LYS A 239 -1.42 11.57 -16.94
C LYS A 239 -2.82 12.00 -16.51
N ASP A 240 -3.53 11.16 -15.77
CA ASP A 240 -4.88 11.45 -15.31
C ASP A 240 -4.95 12.65 -14.36
N LEU A 241 -3.96 12.82 -13.47
CA LEU A 241 -3.86 13.97 -12.58
C LEU A 241 -3.64 15.27 -13.37
N VAL A 242 -2.74 15.26 -14.35
CA VAL A 242 -2.47 16.44 -15.18
C VAL A 242 -3.70 16.83 -16.00
N GLN A 243 -4.41 15.86 -16.58
CA GLN A 243 -5.63 16.09 -17.36
C GLN A 243 -6.80 16.59 -16.50
N ALA A 244 -6.97 16.05 -15.29
CA ALA A 244 -8.01 16.50 -14.36
C ALA A 244 -7.79 17.97 -13.97
N ASN A 245 -6.54 18.35 -13.68
CA ASN A 245 -6.19 19.75 -13.37
C ASN A 245 -6.44 20.69 -14.56
N ASP A 246 -6.19 20.24 -15.80
CA ASP A 246 -6.51 21.02 -17.01
C ASP A 246 -8.01 21.25 -17.22
N LYS A 247 -8.86 20.32 -16.78
CA LYS A 247 -10.32 20.49 -16.83
C LYS A 247 -10.80 21.46 -15.74
N GLN A 248 -10.20 21.40 -14.56
CA GLN A 248 -10.56 22.27 -13.45
C GLN A 248 -10.18 23.73 -13.73
N GLY A 249 -9.00 23.99 -14.30
CA GLY A 249 -8.60 25.34 -14.73
C GLY A 249 -9.35 25.89 -15.96
N LYS A 250 -10.23 25.11 -16.61
CA LYS A 250 -11.10 25.56 -17.70
C LYS A 250 -12.52 25.90 -17.26
N LEU A 251 -12.88 25.62 -16.01
CA LEU A 251 -14.23 25.84 -15.46
C LEU A 251 -14.33 27.15 -14.64
N ASP A 252 -13.24 27.91 -14.53
CA ASP A 252 -13.21 29.24 -13.90
C ASP A 252 -13.52 30.36 -14.93
N PHE A 253 -14.71 30.32 -15.55
CA PHE A 253 -15.27 31.42 -16.37
C PHE A 253 -16.63 31.87 -15.87
#